data_AF-A0A2R6JD60-F1
#
_entry.id   AF-A0A2R6JD60-F1
#
_cell.length_a   1.000
_cell.length_b   1.000
_cell.length_c   1.000
_cell.angle_alpha   90.00
_cell.angle_beta   90.00
_cell.angle_gamma   90.00
#
_symmetry.space_group_name_H-M   'P 1'
#
loop_
_entity.id
_entity.type
_entity.pdbx_description
1 polymer ?
#
loop_
_entity_poly.entity_id
_entity_poly.type
_entity_poly.pdbx_seq_one_letter_code
_entity_poly.pdbx_strand_id
1 'polypeptide(L)' 'QEGHYEMLDALQPKNVVPAHQDMSGYSDYVTLCENEGYQVGRDLHVSRNGDIVRITE' A
#
# COMPACT_ATOMS: atom_id res chain seq x y z
N GLN A 1 6.14 -12.12 -3.59
CA GLN A 1 4.91 -11.64 -4.27
C GLN A 1 3.69 -12.38 -3.72
N GLU A 2 3.68 -13.71 -3.63
CA GLU A 2 2.51 -14.50 -3.18
C GLU A 2 1.93 -14.08 -1.83
N GLY A 3 2.75 -13.95 -0.77
CA GLY A 3 2.22 -13.62 0.57
C GLY A 3 1.58 -12.22 0.70
N HIS A 4 1.96 -11.27 -0.17
CA HIS A 4 1.34 -9.95 -0.20
C HIS A 4 -0.02 -9.97 -0.91
N TYR A 5 -0.12 -10.75 -1.98
CA TYR A 5 -1.39 -10.97 -2.67
C TYR A 5 -2.40 -11.67 -1.75
N GLU A 6 -2.00 -12.76 -1.09
CA GLU A 6 -2.85 -13.48 -0.13
C GLU A 6 -3.34 -12.57 1.01
N MET A 7 -2.49 -11.66 1.48
CA MET A 7 -2.87 -10.68 2.50
C MET A 7 -3.92 -9.70 1.99
N LEU A 8 -3.72 -9.12 0.81
CA LEU A 8 -4.67 -8.17 0.22
C LEU A 8 -6.02 -8.85 -0.03
N ASP A 9 -6.00 -10.07 -0.59
CA ASP A 9 -7.19 -10.86 -0.85
C ASP A 9 -7.96 -11.17 0.44
N ALA A 10 -7.27 -11.61 1.49
CA ALA A 10 -7.90 -11.99 2.76
C ALA A 10 -8.45 -10.79 3.55
N LEU A 11 -7.74 -9.65 3.55
CA LEU A 11 -8.09 -8.50 4.40
C LEU A 11 -8.99 -7.48 3.71
N GLN A 12 -8.98 -7.41 2.37
CA GLN A 12 -9.73 -6.43 1.57
C GLN A 12 -9.68 -5.01 2.17
N PRO A 13 -8.48 -4.45 2.45
CA PRO A 13 -8.38 -3.21 3.21
C PRO A 13 -8.93 -2.01 2.43
N LYS A 14 -9.56 -1.06 3.12
CA LYS A 14 -9.98 0.21 2.50
C LYS A 14 -8.81 1.14 2.15
N ASN A 15 -7.70 1.03 2.89
CA ASN A 15 -6.50 1.84 2.72
C ASN A 15 -5.25 1.00 2.95
N VAL A 16 -4.20 1.23 2.16
CA VAL A 16 -2.91 0.54 2.25
C VAL A 16 -1.79 1.55 2.46
N VAL A 17 -0.90 1.29 3.41
CA VAL A 17 0.30 2.10 3.69
C VAL A 17 1.53 1.20 3.63
N PRO A 18 2.27 1.15 2.50
CA PRO A 18 3.53 0.39 2.41
C PRO A 18 4.59 0.94 3.36
N ALA A 19 5.37 0.05 3.99
CA ALA A 19 6.36 0.41 5.01
C ALA A 19 7.58 -0.54 5.01
N HIS A 20 8.49 -0.36 5.99
CA HIS A 20 9.60 -1.25 6.33
C HIS A 20 10.79 -1.31 5.33
N GLN A 21 10.72 -0.65 4.18
CA GLN A 21 11.79 -0.61 3.18
C GLN A 21 11.97 0.80 2.60
N ASP A 22 13.03 1.00 1.81
CA ASP A 22 13.16 2.17 0.95
C ASP A 22 12.17 2.12 -0.23
N MET A 23 12.07 3.24 -0.98
CA MET A 23 11.11 3.41 -2.07
C MET A 23 11.26 2.34 -3.17
N SER A 24 12.48 1.87 -3.42
CA SER A 24 12.73 0.76 -4.34
C SER A 24 12.23 -0.58 -3.80
N GLY A 25 12.35 -0.81 -2.49
CA GLY A 25 11.98 -2.09 -1.87
C GLY A 25 10.47 -2.35 -1.83
N TYR A 26 9.63 -1.31 -1.87
CA TYR A 26 8.17 -1.48 -1.91
C TYR A 26 7.51 -1.14 -3.26
N SER A 27 8.28 -0.82 -4.32
CA SER A 27 7.71 -0.50 -5.64
C SER A 27 6.88 -1.64 -6.22
N ASP A 28 7.32 -2.89 -6.02
CA ASP A 28 6.60 -4.08 -6.47
C ASP A 28 5.27 -4.25 -5.71
N TYR A 29 5.25 -3.91 -4.42
CA TYR A 29 4.03 -3.96 -3.62
C TYR A 29 3.05 -2.86 -4.00
N VAL A 30 3.55 -1.66 -4.32
CA VAL A 30 2.73 -0.56 -4.88
C VAL A 30 2.09 -0.99 -6.20
N THR A 31 2.88 -1.57 -7.11
CA THR A 31 2.40 -2.06 -8.40
C THR A 31 1.33 -3.15 -8.22
N LEU A 32 1.54 -4.07 -7.28
CA LEU A 32 0.55 -5.09 -6.93
C LEU A 32 -0.77 -4.44 -6.45
N CYS A 33 -0.70 -3.48 -5.54
CA CYS A 33 -1.89 -2.79 -5.05
C CYS A 33 -2.62 -2.04 -6.20
N GLU A 34 -1.89 -1.39 -7.09
CA GLU A 34 -2.50 -0.71 -8.25
C GLU A 34 -3.23 -1.70 -9.18
N ASN A 35 -2.68 -2.90 -9.39
CA ASN A 35 -3.33 -3.97 -10.17
C ASN A 35 -4.61 -4.48 -9.51
N GLU A 36 -4.68 -4.48 -8.18
CA GLU A 36 -5.88 -4.82 -7.40
C GLU A 36 -6.88 -3.65 -7.29
N GLY A 37 -6.60 -2.52 -7.95
CA GLY A 37 -7.53 -1.38 -8.07
C GLY A 37 -7.32 -0.24 -7.07
N TYR A 38 -6.29 -0.33 -6.22
CA TYR A 38 -5.88 0.80 -5.39
C TYR A 38 -5.25 1.92 -6.23
N GLN A 39 -5.26 3.14 -5.71
CA GLN A 39 -4.78 4.35 -6.36
C GLN A 39 -3.92 5.15 -5.39
N VAL A 40 -2.70 5.45 -5.85
CA VAL A 40 -1.76 6.29 -5.09
C VAL A 40 -2.39 7.64 -4.77
N GLY A 41 -2.36 8.03 -3.50
CA GLY A 41 -2.90 9.29 -3.00
C GLY A 41 -4.41 9.28 -2.72
N ARG A 42 -5.13 8.18 -3.00
CA ARG A 42 -6.53 7.99 -2.60
C ARG A 42 -6.64 6.98 -1.47
N ASP A 43 -6.29 5.74 -1.76
CA ASP A 43 -6.40 4.59 -0.86
C ASP A 43 -5.07 3.80 -0.77
N LEU A 44 -4.07 4.16 -1.58
CA LEU A 44 -2.68 3.70 -1.45
C LEU A 44 -1.77 4.88 -1.07
N HIS A 45 -1.16 4.81 0.11
CA HIS A 45 -0.44 5.93 0.71
C HIS A 45 1.05 5.66 0.75
N VAL A 46 1.76 6.08 -0.30
CA VAL A 46 3.22 6.07 -0.33
C VAL A 46 3.75 7.22 0.54
N SER A 47 4.61 6.91 1.50
CA SER A 47 5.08 7.88 2.50
C SER A 47 6.58 7.76 2.78
N ARG A 48 7.13 8.82 3.37
CA ARG A 48 8.49 8.88 3.91
C ARG A 48 8.44 8.95 5.44
N ASN A 49 9.55 8.58 6.07
CA ASN A 49 9.67 8.69 7.53
C ASN A 49 9.42 10.14 7.99
N GLY A 50 8.45 10.30 8.88
CA GLY A 50 8.00 11.60 9.40
C GLY A 50 6.69 12.10 8.80
N ASP A 51 6.18 11.49 7.73
CA ASP A 51 4.88 11.84 7.16
C ASP A 51 3.72 11.40 8.08
N ILE A 52 2.62 12.16 8.04
CA ILE A 52 1.38 11.84 8.73
C ILE A 52 0.31 11.53 7.69
N VAL A 53 -0.13 10.27 7.64
CA VAL A 53 -1.28 9.85 6.84
C VAL A 53 -2.53 9.99 7.70
N ARG A 54 -3.46 10.86 7.31
CA ARG A 54 -4.76 11.03 7.98
C ARG A 54 -5.85 10.35 7.17
N ILE A 55 -6.48 9.35 7.77
CA ILE A 55 -7.63 8.65 7.21
C ILE A 55 -8.88 9.16 7.92
N THR A 56 -9.90 9.55 7.15
CA THR A 56 -11.21 10.00 7.67
C THR A 56 -12.30 9.03 7.20
N GLU A 57 -13.41 9.00 7.93
CA GLU A 57 -14.61 8.22 7.55
C GLU A 57 -15.34 8.84 6.36
#